data_AF-A0A8K0P8F6-F1
#
_entry.id   AF-A0A8K0P8F6-F1
#
_cell.length_a   1.000
_cell.length_b   1.000
_cell.length_c   1.000
_cell.angle_alpha   90.00
_cell.angle_beta   90.00
_cell.angle_gamma   90.00
#
_symmetry.space_group_name_H-M   'P 1'
#
loop_
_entity.id
_entity.type
_entity.pdbx_description
1 polymer ?
#
loop_
_entity_poly.entity_id
_entity_poly.type
_entity_poly.pdbx_seq_one_letter_code
_entity_poly.pdbx_strand_id
1 'polypeptide(L)'
;MVATTRGTVLRYGWDGHLHRDHCLDLRRIPFCNDQQVSKAVPILEPNTYVVDIEYSPLVGGFAVVLSDGRAAFLTASSLKFDPN
;
A
#
# COMPACT_ATOMS: atom_id res chain seq x y z
N MET A 1 -11.55 -1.38 -1.96
CA MET A 1 -10.59 -0.53 -1.21
C MET A 1 -10.74 0.90 -1.69
N VAL A 2 -10.49 1.89 -0.84
CA VAL A 2 -10.60 3.31 -1.17
C VAL A 2 -9.33 4.02 -0.75
N ALA A 3 -8.60 4.61 -1.70
CA ALA A 3 -7.44 5.44 -1.41
C ALA A 3 -7.89 6.85 -0.99
N THR A 4 -7.20 7.43 -0.01
CA THR A 4 -7.43 8.82 0.42
C THR A 4 -6.21 9.67 0.12
N THR A 5 -6.41 10.98 -0.04
CA THR A 5 -5.32 11.96 -0.21
C THR A 5 -4.43 12.12 1.02
N ARG A 6 -4.75 11.42 2.13
CA ARG A 6 -3.96 11.41 3.37
C ARG A 6 -2.94 10.27 3.43
N GLY A 7 -2.72 9.56 2.32
CA GLY A 7 -1.76 8.46 2.26
C GLY A 7 -2.27 7.17 2.94
N THR A 8 -3.58 6.99 3.01
CA THR A 8 -4.20 5.76 3.55
C THR A 8 -5.07 5.07 2.51
N VAL A 9 -5.11 3.74 2.57
CA VAL A 9 -6.05 2.93 1.78
C VAL A 9 -6.98 2.20 2.73
N LEU A 10 -8.26 2.51 2.64
CA LEU A 10 -9.30 2.02 3.53
C LEU A 10 -9.98 0.78 2.94
N ARG A 11 -10.28 -0.20 3.80
CA ARG A 11 -11.07 -1.38 3.42
C ARG A 11 -12.45 -1.31 4.06
N TYR A 12 -13.45 -0.97 3.25
CA TYR A 12 -14.85 -1.05 3.64
C TYR A 12 -15.45 -2.38 3.21
N GLY A 13 -16.27 -2.96 4.08
CA GLY A 13 -17.23 -3.99 3.71
C GLY A 13 -18.41 -3.39 2.96
N TRP A 14 -19.17 -4.25 2.26
CA TRP A 14 -20.40 -3.86 1.58
C TRP A 14 -21.52 -3.44 2.55
N ASP A 15 -21.39 -3.84 3.81
CA ASP A 15 -22.20 -3.41 4.95
C ASP A 15 -21.85 -1.99 5.46
N GLY A 16 -20.84 -1.36 4.88
CA GLY A 16 -20.36 -0.03 5.27
C GLY A 16 -19.41 -0.02 6.47
N HIS A 17 -19.08 -1.19 7.05
CA HIS A 17 -18.13 -1.26 8.15
C HIS A 17 -16.69 -1.10 7.66
N LEU A 18 -15.90 -0.28 8.37
CA LEU A 18 -14.48 -0.11 8.12
C LEU A 18 -13.68 -1.21 8.82
N HIS A 19 -12.98 -2.04 8.05
CA HIS A 19 -12.09 -3.06 8.58
C HIS A 19 -10.73 -2.42 8.88
N ARG A 20 -10.58 -1.84 10.07
CA ARG A 20 -9.41 -1.03 10.47
C ARG A 20 -8.09 -1.80 10.37
N ASP A 21 -8.09 -3.07 10.74
CA ASP A 21 -6.88 -3.92 10.70
C ASP A 21 -6.45 -4.28 9.28
N HIS A 22 -7.32 -4.03 8.29
CA HIS A 22 -7.04 -4.21 6.87
C HIS A 22 -6.88 -2.89 6.12
N CYS A 23 -6.72 -1.78 6.85
CA CYS A 23 -6.37 -0.49 6.25
C CYS A 23 -4.85 -0.37 6.12
N LEU A 24 -4.40 0.24 5.03
CA LEU A 24 -2.99 0.51 4.77
C LEU A 24 -2.69 1.97 5.08
N ASP A 25 -1.56 2.23 5.74
CA ASP A 25 -0.99 3.57 5.92
C ASP A 25 0.40 3.59 5.30
N LEU A 26 0.56 4.36 4.21
CA LEU A 26 1.81 4.41 3.45
C LEU A 26 3.00 4.88 4.28
N ARG A 27 2.77 5.63 5.36
CA ARG A 27 3.82 6.13 6.27
C ARG A 27 4.33 5.05 7.23
N ARG A 28 3.63 3.92 7.32
CA ARG A 28 4.00 2.77 8.17
C ARG A 28 4.58 1.62 7.35
N ILE A 29 4.43 1.66 6.03
CA ILE A 29 4.96 0.65 5.12
C ILE A 29 6.33 1.13 4.64
N PRO A 30 7.39 0.34 4.85
CA PRO A 30 8.72 0.72 4.38
C PRO A 30 8.83 0.41 2.87
N PHE A 31 9.36 1.36 2.11
CA PHE A 31 9.60 1.23 0.67
C PHE A 31 11.11 1.22 0.41
N CYS A 32 11.58 0.36 -0.49
CA CYS A 32 12.94 0.45 -1.01
C CYS A 32 12.94 1.46 -2.16
N ASN A 33 13.40 2.68 -1.88
CA ASN A 33 13.45 3.75 -2.88
C ASN A 33 14.77 3.72 -3.69
N ASP A 34 15.76 2.95 -3.26
CA ASP A 34 17.07 2.78 -3.90
C ASP A 34 17.32 1.29 -4.17
N GLN A 35 17.60 0.93 -5.43
CA GLN A 35 17.94 -0.43 -5.84
C GLN A 35 19.39 -0.81 -5.50
N GLN A 36 20.29 0.17 -5.34
CA GLN A 36 21.69 -0.09 -5.03
C GLN A 36 21.90 -0.31 -3.52
N VAL A 37 21.12 0.38 -2.70
CA VAL A 37 21.13 0.24 -1.25
C VAL A 37 19.70 -0.10 -0.83
N SER A 38 19.41 -1.38 -0.60
CA SER A 38 18.09 -1.94 -0.20
C SER A 38 17.63 -1.48 1.19
N LYS A 39 17.67 -0.18 1.45
CA LYS A 39 17.21 0.43 2.69
C LYS A 39 15.72 0.72 2.54
N ALA A 40 14.92 -0.03 3.26
CA ALA A 40 13.50 0.18 3.33
C ALA A 40 13.20 1.38 4.24
N VAL A 41 12.70 2.48 3.67
CA VAL A 41 12.37 3.72 4.39
C VAL A 41 10.90 4.04 4.14
N PRO A 42 10.13 4.45 5.16
CA PRO A 42 8.76 4.91 4.95
C PRO A 42 8.71 6.12 4.01
N ILE A 43 7.59 6.29 3.32
CA ILE A 43 7.33 7.52 2.57
C ILE A 43 7.08 8.65 3.58
N LEU A 44 7.96 9.66 3.54
CA LEU A 44 7.90 10.82 4.42
C LEU A 44 7.37 12.07 3.70
N GLU A 45 7.30 12.02 2.37
CA GLU A 45 6.85 13.13 1.54
C GLU A 45 5.37 13.43 1.84
N PRO A 46 5.04 14.68 2.24
CA PRO A 46 3.67 15.05 2.55
C PRO A 46 2.79 14.99 1.30
N ASN A 47 1.50 14.73 1.48
CA ASN A 47 0.52 14.60 0.39
C ASN A 47 0.84 13.51 -0.65
N THR A 48 1.62 12.50 -0.25
CA THR A 48 1.82 11.29 -1.06
C THR A 48 0.69 10.30 -0.80
N TYR A 49 -0.03 9.92 -1.86
CA TYR A 49 -1.13 8.97 -1.79
C TYR A 49 -1.20 8.11 -3.05
N VAL A 50 -1.89 6.97 -2.95
CA VAL A 50 -2.13 6.08 -4.08
C VAL A 50 -3.11 6.72 -5.06
N VAL A 51 -2.70 6.91 -6.31
CA VAL A 51 -3.56 7.36 -7.41
C VAL A 51 -4.09 6.19 -8.24
N ASP A 52 -3.33 5.10 -8.31
CA ASP A 52 -3.74 3.88 -9.00
C ASP A 52 -3.19 2.63 -8.30
N ILE A 53 -3.94 1.54 -8.34
CA ILE A 53 -3.58 0.26 -7.70
C ILE A 53 -4.15 -0.91 -8.49
N GLU A 54 -3.27 -1.84 -8.87
CA GLU A 54 -3.63 -3.05 -9.59
C GLU A 54 -3.04 -4.29 -8.92
N TYR A 55 -3.85 -5.33 -8.75
CA TYR A 55 -3.36 -6.62 -8.25
C TYR A 55 -2.61 -7.35 -9.36
N SER A 56 -1.38 -7.78 -9.08
CA SER A 56 -0.57 -8.63 -9.96
C SER A 56 -0.55 -10.06 -9.43
N PRO A 57 -1.32 -10.99 -10.03
CA PRO A 57 -1.35 -12.39 -9.61
C PRO A 57 0.01 -13.07 -9.77
N LEU A 58 0.82 -12.63 -10.74
CA LEU A 58 2.12 -13.23 -11.06
C LEU A 58 3.12 -13.08 -9.91
N VAL A 59 3.12 -11.92 -9.25
CA VAL A 59 4.08 -11.59 -8.19
C VAL A 59 3.43 -11.67 -6.80
N GLY A 60 2.10 -11.81 -6.73
CA GLY A 60 1.37 -11.96 -5.47
C GLY A 60 1.35 -10.67 -4.65
N GLY A 61 1.03 -9.54 -5.30
CA GLY A 61 1.03 -8.23 -4.66
C GLY A 61 0.28 -7.19 -5.48
N PHE A 62 0.47 -5.92 -5.12
CA PHE A 62 -0.17 -4.80 -5.80
C PHE A 62 0.87 -3.86 -6.41
N ALA A 63 0.74 -3.59 -7.70
CA ALA A 63 1.41 -2.46 -8.32
C ALA A 63 0.65 -1.19 -7.91
N VAL A 64 1.37 -0.16 -7.45
CA VAL A 64 0.77 1.12 -7.06
C VAL A 64 1.49 2.28 -7.73
N VAL A 65 0.71 3.29 -8.11
CA VAL A 65 1.21 4.59 -8.57
C VAL A 65 0.89 5.62 -7.49
N LEU A 66 1.89 6.43 -7.14
CA LEU A 66 1.79 7.48 -6.13
C LEU A 66 1.58 8.84 -6.81
N SER A 67 0.98 9.78 -6.06
CA SER A 67 0.68 11.13 -6.53
C SER A 67 1.90 11.98 -6.90
N ASP A 68 3.09 11.58 -6.48
CA ASP A 68 4.37 12.25 -6.78
C ASP A 68 5.11 11.65 -7.99
N GLY A 69 4.47 10.73 -8.72
CA GLY A 69 5.01 10.09 -9.91
C GLY A 69 5.86 8.85 -9.62
N ARG A 70 6.08 8.49 -8.35
CA ARG A 70 6.74 7.22 -8.01
C ARG A 70 5.79 6.04 -8.23
N ALA A 71 6.34 4.90 -8.62
CA ALA A 71 5.65 3.62 -8.62
C ALA A 71 6.28 2.70 -7.57
N ALA A 72 5.47 1.83 -6.98
CA ALA A 72 5.93 0.85 -6.02
C ALA A 72 5.19 -0.48 -6.18
N PHE A 73 5.75 -1.53 -5.59
CA PHE A 73 5.12 -2.84 -5.52
C PHE A 73 4.90 -3.22 -4.06
N LEU A 74 3.65 -3.38 -3.66
CA LEU A 74 3.25 -3.76 -2.31
C LEU A 74 3.10 -5.28 -2.23
N THR A 75 3.87 -5.90 -1.35
CA THR A 75 3.82 -7.34 -1.08
C THR A 75 3.58 -7.60 0.40
N ALA A 76 2.81 -8.64 0.70
CA ALA A 76 2.75 -9.16 2.06
C ALA A 76 3.99 -10.03 2.34
N SER A 77 4.41 -10.09 3.60
CA SER A 77 5.46 -11.02 4.05
C SER A 77 5.03 -12.49 3.93
N SER A 78 3.73 -12.74 3.82
CA SER A 78 3.14 -14.06 3.66
C SER A 78 1.89 -13.98 2.78
N LEU A 79 1.72 -14.98 1.92
CA LEU A 79 0.51 -15.18 1.12
C LEU A 79 -0.56 -15.99 1.87
N LYS A 80 -0.25 -16.49 3.08
CA LYS A 80 -1.27 -17.16 3.91
C LYS A 80 -2.28 -16.12 4.38
N PHE A 81 -3.54 -16.37 4.04
CA PHE A 81 -4.66 -15.67 4.65
C PHE A 81 -4.73 -16.05 6.14
N ASP A 82 -4.56 -15.08 7.03
CA ASP A 82 -4.80 -15.24 8.46
C ASP A 82 -6.14 -14.57 8.81
N PRO A 83 -7.20 -15.34 9.12
CA PRO A 83 -8.53 -14.82 9.41
C PRO A 83 -8.70 -14.27 10.84
N ASN A 84 -7.65 -14.28 11.66
CA ASN A 84 -7.73 -13.87 13.07
C ASN A 84 -7.98 -12.38 13.28
#